data_AF-A0A3M1WKM8-F1
#
_entry.id   AF-A0A3M1WKM8-F1
#
_cell.length_a   1.000
_cell.length_b   1.000
_cell.length_c   1.000
_cell.angle_alpha   90.00
_cell.angle_beta   90.00
_cell.angle_gamma   90.00
#
_symmetry.space_group_name_H-M   'P 1'
#
loop_
_entity.id
_entity.type
_entity.pdbx_description
1 polymer ?
#
loop_
_entity_poly.entity_id
_entity_poly.type
_entity_poly.pdbx_seq_one_letter_code
_entity_poly.pdbx_strand_id
1 'polypeptide(L)'
;MTCDHCARSIESAVLELPGVAEARVDYPSGRGTVQGASLDVDGILAKIRGLGYQAEIAEDATASLDTEKPHIAIIGTGSAAFAAAIEATGRGARVTLVERAPVIGGTCVNIGCVPSKILIRAAHIAHLQSQHPFRGLPRCRGNIDRPALLAQQQARVEELRHAKYESILEQHPEIALLRGEARFLDAHRLEITGEGGHSQVLEPDRILIATGARPALPEIPGLADTPWWSSTEALATESAPEHLVVLGGSVVALELAQAFLRLGSRVTLLARSTLLSREDPEIGALLAELLEEEGMALHLHTVPESVAHDGRNFHVHLPDGEHIECDRLLVATGRRANTDRLGLEKAGVETDPAGRIRVDERLCTSQPHIYAAGDCTTLPQYVYVAAAAGTRAAINMTGGDARLDLSAMPAVVFTEPAVATVGMDTRMAAKAGLKVETRRLDLDSVPRALANFDTRGFIKLVAEAGSGRLLGCQVVAAEG
;
A
#
# COMPACT_ATOMS: atom_id res chain seq x y z
N MET A 1 -13.17 20.27 -36.13
CA MET A 1 -13.52 18.90 -35.69
C MET A 1 -14.65 18.98 -34.66
N THR A 2 -15.62 18.05 -34.64
CA THR A 2 -16.85 18.19 -33.82
C THR A 2 -17.21 16.99 -32.94
N CYS A 3 -16.51 15.86 -33.01
CA CYS A 3 -16.70 14.69 -32.15
C CYS A 3 -15.51 13.69 -32.22
N ASP A 4 -15.49 12.69 -31.33
CA ASP A 4 -14.49 11.61 -31.32
C ASP A 4 -14.50 10.72 -32.56
N HIS A 5 -15.61 10.69 -33.31
CA HIS A 5 -15.66 9.97 -34.58
C HIS A 5 -14.83 10.70 -35.65
N CYS A 6 -14.90 12.04 -35.69
CA CYS A 6 -14.07 12.85 -36.59
C CYS A 6 -12.58 12.64 -36.34
N ALA A 7 -12.16 12.57 -35.08
CA ALA A 7 -10.76 12.30 -34.70
C ALA A 7 -10.28 10.96 -35.28
N ARG A 8 -11.04 9.89 -35.04
CA ARG A 8 -10.73 8.55 -35.57
C ARG A 8 -10.72 8.47 -37.10
N SER A 9 -11.59 9.23 -37.77
CA SER A 9 -11.58 9.32 -39.24
C SER A 9 -10.30 9.96 -39.77
N ILE A 10 -9.80 11.01 -39.10
CA ILE A 10 -8.54 11.65 -39.47
C ILE A 10 -7.37 10.71 -39.19
N GLU A 11 -7.31 10.07 -38.02
CA GLU A 11 -6.29 9.08 -37.67
C GLU A 11 -6.18 7.98 -38.73
N SER A 12 -7.31 7.34 -39.06
CA SER A 12 -7.35 6.22 -40.00
C SER A 12 -6.84 6.63 -41.39
N ALA A 13 -7.24 7.81 -41.86
CA ALA A 13 -6.85 8.31 -43.17
C ALA A 13 -5.38 8.74 -43.24
N VAL A 14 -4.82 9.28 -42.15
CA VAL A 14 -3.40 9.66 -42.08
C VAL A 14 -2.52 8.41 -41.96
N LEU A 15 -2.97 7.37 -41.26
CA LEU A 15 -2.25 6.11 -41.11
C LEU A 15 -2.08 5.34 -42.44
N GLU A 16 -2.97 5.57 -43.42
CA GLU A 16 -2.86 4.99 -44.77
C GLU A 16 -1.72 5.60 -45.61
N LEU A 17 -1.14 6.73 -45.18
CA LEU A 17 -0.13 7.42 -45.98
C LEU A 17 1.22 6.71 -45.91
N PRO A 18 1.97 6.63 -47.03
CA PRO A 18 3.30 6.03 -47.05
C PRO A 18 4.23 6.72 -46.05
N GLY A 19 4.94 5.92 -45.25
CA GLY A 19 5.91 6.43 -44.29
C GLY A 19 5.32 6.81 -42.93
N VAL A 20 3.99 6.79 -42.75
CA VAL A 20 3.34 6.96 -41.44
C VAL A 20 3.29 5.62 -40.70
N ALA A 21 3.89 5.56 -39.51
CA ALA A 21 3.87 4.40 -38.62
C ALA A 21 2.79 4.51 -37.55
N GLU A 22 2.51 5.74 -37.08
CA GLU A 22 1.49 6.02 -36.08
C GLU A 22 0.81 7.37 -36.35
N ALA A 23 -0.49 7.45 -36.09
CA ALA A 23 -1.26 8.68 -36.13
C ALA A 23 -2.24 8.70 -34.94
N ARG A 24 -2.25 9.78 -34.17
CA ARG A 24 -3.22 10.04 -33.09
C ARG A 24 -3.83 11.42 -33.25
N VAL A 25 -5.13 11.55 -32.99
CA VAL A 25 -5.87 12.81 -33.03
C VAL A 25 -6.78 12.86 -31.82
N ASP A 26 -6.64 13.92 -31.01
CA ASP A 26 -7.43 14.13 -29.81
C ASP A 26 -8.52 15.18 -30.07
N TYR A 27 -9.79 14.77 -29.94
CA TYR A 27 -10.93 15.66 -30.16
C TYR A 27 -10.99 16.83 -29.16
N PRO A 28 -10.92 16.61 -27.83
CA PRO A 28 -11.00 17.67 -26.84
C PRO A 28 -9.96 18.78 -27.02
N SER A 29 -8.71 18.45 -27.36
CA SER A 29 -7.64 19.43 -27.54
C SER A 29 -7.50 19.96 -28.97
N GLY A 30 -8.10 19.28 -29.95
CA GLY A 30 -7.95 19.65 -31.37
C GLY A 30 -6.54 19.41 -31.94
N ARG A 31 -5.71 18.62 -31.25
CA ARG A 31 -4.31 18.34 -31.64
C ARG A 31 -4.16 16.93 -32.18
N GLY A 32 -3.17 16.72 -33.05
CA GLY A 32 -2.79 15.39 -33.52
C GLY A 32 -1.28 15.24 -33.62
N THR A 33 -0.81 13.99 -33.54
CA THR A 33 0.59 13.61 -33.70
C THR A 33 0.71 12.54 -34.77
N VAL A 34 1.67 12.70 -35.67
CA VAL A 34 1.98 11.73 -36.72
C VAL A 34 3.44 11.35 -36.58
N GLN A 35 3.75 10.05 -36.56
CA GLN A 35 5.10 9.53 -36.46
C GLN A 35 5.41 8.63 -37.64
N GLY A 36 6.64 8.68 -38.14
CA GLY A 36 7.03 7.96 -39.34
C GLY A 36 8.47 8.23 -39.76
N ALA A 37 9.05 7.32 -40.55
CA ALA A 37 10.45 7.39 -40.96
C ALA A 37 10.74 8.47 -42.01
N SER A 38 9.73 8.86 -42.79
CA SER A 38 9.79 9.95 -43.78
C SER A 38 8.38 10.48 -44.01
N LEU A 39 7.98 11.47 -43.22
CA LEU A 39 6.64 12.05 -43.29
C LEU A 39 6.57 13.07 -44.44
N ASP A 40 5.70 12.80 -45.41
CA ASP A 40 5.25 13.79 -46.39
C ASP A 40 4.22 14.71 -45.74
N VAL A 41 4.72 15.78 -45.13
CA VAL A 41 3.93 16.76 -44.37
C VAL A 41 2.85 17.40 -45.25
N ASP A 42 3.19 17.75 -46.48
CA ASP A 42 2.23 18.36 -47.42
C ASP A 42 1.14 17.36 -47.84
N GLY A 43 1.52 16.10 -48.05
CA GLY A 43 0.60 14.99 -48.31
C GLY A 43 -0.36 14.73 -47.15
N ILE A 44 0.12 14.77 -45.91
CA ILE A 44 -0.70 14.65 -44.69
C ILE A 44 -1.72 15.80 -44.62
N LEU A 45 -1.28 17.04 -44.76
CA LEU A 45 -2.17 18.21 -44.74
C LEU A 45 -3.17 18.20 -45.90
N ALA A 46 -2.80 17.68 -47.07
CA ALA A 46 -3.69 17.49 -48.20
C ALA A 46 -4.76 16.42 -47.93
N LYS A 47 -4.38 15.28 -47.34
CA LYS A 47 -5.33 14.20 -46.96
C LYS A 47 -6.34 14.69 -45.92
N ILE A 48 -5.89 15.43 -44.90
CA ILE A 48 -6.78 16.03 -43.88
C ILE A 48 -7.76 17.03 -44.52
N ARG A 49 -7.28 17.88 -45.44
CA ARG A 49 -8.14 18.79 -46.22
C ARG A 49 -9.15 18.05 -47.09
N GLY A 50 -8.76 16.93 -47.69
CA GLY A 50 -9.66 16.07 -48.48
C GLY A 50 -10.83 15.49 -47.68
N LEU A 51 -10.70 15.38 -46.36
CA LEU A 51 -11.77 14.97 -45.44
C LEU A 51 -12.64 16.14 -44.96
N GLY A 52 -12.37 17.37 -45.41
CA GLY A 52 -13.12 18.57 -45.02
C GLY A 52 -12.62 19.25 -43.73
N TYR A 53 -11.43 18.91 -43.25
CA TYR A 53 -10.84 19.52 -42.05
C TYR A 53 -9.67 20.45 -42.40
N GLN A 54 -9.35 21.38 -41.50
CA GLN A 54 -8.14 22.22 -41.58
C GLN A 54 -7.18 21.82 -40.47
N ALA A 55 -5.89 21.76 -40.81
CA ALA A 55 -4.81 21.50 -39.87
C ALA A 55 -3.61 22.37 -40.26
N GLU A 56 -2.83 22.74 -39.27
CA GLU A 56 -1.56 23.45 -39.41
C GLU A 56 -0.51 22.78 -38.53
N ILE A 57 0.76 22.98 -38.88
CA ILE A 57 1.88 22.46 -38.10
C ILE A 57 2.06 23.38 -36.91
N ALA A 58 2.04 22.83 -35.69
CA ALA A 58 2.35 23.60 -34.49
C ALA A 58 3.79 24.15 -34.56
N GLU A 59 4.02 25.38 -34.09
CA GLU A 59 5.33 26.03 -34.12
C GLU A 59 6.43 25.23 -33.39
N ASP A 60 6.05 24.34 -32.47
CA ASP A 60 6.95 23.44 -31.71
C ASP A 60 7.07 22.02 -32.33
N ALA A 61 6.63 21.80 -33.57
CA ALA A 61 6.72 20.51 -34.24
C ALA A 61 8.17 20.19 -34.63
N THR A 62 8.98 19.80 -33.66
CA THR A 62 10.31 19.25 -33.89
C THR A 62 10.19 17.88 -34.54
N ALA A 63 10.87 17.69 -35.68
CA ALA A 63 11.24 16.37 -36.17
C ALA A 63 12.06 15.68 -35.07
N SER A 64 11.42 14.78 -34.32
CA SER A 64 12.06 14.02 -33.25
C SER A 64 12.93 12.94 -33.89
N LEU A 65 14.20 13.26 -34.10
CA LEU A 65 15.28 12.27 -34.13
C LEU A 65 15.18 11.43 -32.84
N ASP A 66 15.18 10.11 -32.98
CA ASP A 66 15.21 9.08 -31.92
C ASP A 66 15.33 9.66 -30.50
N THR A 67 14.20 9.81 -29.80
CA THR A 67 14.28 9.97 -28.34
C THR A 67 14.80 8.67 -27.79
N GLU A 68 16.07 8.66 -27.38
CA GLU A 68 16.63 7.56 -26.60
C GLU A 68 15.62 7.18 -25.50
N LYS A 69 15.30 5.88 -25.45
CA LYS A 69 14.38 5.32 -24.46
C LYS A 69 14.86 5.73 -23.07
N PRO A 70 14.04 6.46 -22.27
CA PRO A 70 14.52 6.97 -21.00
C PRO A 70 14.92 5.81 -20.09
N HIS A 71 16.07 5.94 -19.46
CA HIS A 71 16.52 5.04 -18.41
C HIS A 71 15.91 5.43 -17.08
N ILE A 72 15.13 4.53 -16.52
CA ILE A 72 14.48 4.71 -15.22
C ILE A 72 15.13 3.78 -14.21
N ALA A 73 15.71 4.36 -13.15
CA ALA A 73 16.11 3.60 -11.98
C ALA A 73 14.98 3.57 -10.94
N ILE A 74 14.67 2.40 -10.41
CA ILE A 74 13.64 2.21 -9.40
C ILE A 74 14.28 1.59 -8.16
N ILE A 75 14.21 2.29 -7.04
CA ILE A 75 14.81 1.85 -5.77
C ILE A 75 13.75 1.12 -4.94
N GLY A 76 13.92 -0.20 -4.82
CA GLY A 76 13.02 -1.15 -4.15
C GLY A 76 12.31 -2.08 -5.12
N THR A 77 11.78 -3.19 -4.61
CA THR A 77 11.01 -4.18 -5.40
C THR A 77 9.63 -4.50 -4.82
N GLY A 78 9.04 -3.54 -4.08
CA GLY A 78 7.67 -3.64 -3.61
C GLY A 78 6.63 -3.40 -4.72
N SER A 79 5.35 -3.36 -4.35
CA SER A 79 4.24 -3.23 -5.31
C SER A 79 4.29 -1.92 -6.12
N ALA A 80 4.74 -0.80 -5.54
CA ALA A 80 4.96 0.43 -6.30
C ALA A 80 6.04 0.26 -7.37
N ALA A 81 7.15 -0.39 -7.02
CA ALA A 81 8.28 -0.57 -7.92
C ALA A 81 7.93 -1.46 -9.12
N PHE A 82 7.29 -2.60 -8.89
CA PHE A 82 6.91 -3.50 -9.98
C PHE A 82 5.77 -2.95 -10.84
N ALA A 83 4.79 -2.27 -10.24
CA ALA A 83 3.75 -1.59 -11.02
C ALA A 83 4.34 -0.50 -11.92
N ALA A 84 5.35 0.23 -11.42
CA ALA A 84 6.07 1.21 -12.22
C ALA A 84 6.95 0.56 -13.30
N ALA A 85 7.68 -0.51 -12.97
CA ALA A 85 8.55 -1.20 -13.90
C ALA A 85 7.78 -1.76 -15.11
N ILE A 86 6.65 -2.43 -14.87
CA ILE A 86 5.79 -2.98 -15.94
C ILE A 86 5.26 -1.84 -16.83
N GLU A 87 4.72 -0.78 -16.23
CA GLU A 87 4.15 0.35 -16.98
C GLU A 87 5.23 1.10 -17.77
N ALA A 88 6.39 1.36 -17.16
CA ALA A 88 7.50 2.06 -17.81
C ALA A 88 8.06 1.27 -19.00
N THR A 89 8.27 -0.03 -18.81
CA THR A 89 8.73 -0.92 -19.88
C THR A 89 7.69 -1.03 -21.01
N GLY A 90 6.40 -1.12 -20.68
CA GLY A 90 5.31 -1.09 -21.66
C GLY A 90 5.26 0.21 -22.49
N ARG A 91 5.83 1.30 -21.95
CA ARG A 91 6.00 2.60 -22.63
C ARG A 91 7.36 2.77 -23.29
N GLY A 92 8.15 1.71 -23.36
CA GLY A 92 9.43 1.67 -24.06
C GLY A 92 10.62 2.15 -23.26
N ALA A 93 10.50 2.43 -21.95
CA ALA A 93 11.63 2.81 -21.11
C ALA A 93 12.57 1.62 -20.84
N ARG A 94 13.86 1.92 -20.61
CA ARG A 94 14.81 0.95 -20.06
C ARG A 94 14.75 1.02 -18.54
N VAL A 95 14.51 -0.08 -17.85
CA VAL A 95 14.30 -0.08 -16.39
C VAL A 95 15.44 -0.79 -15.65
N THR A 96 15.87 -0.20 -14.54
CA THR A 96 16.78 -0.85 -13.59
C THR A 96 16.16 -0.82 -12.19
N LEU A 97 15.76 -1.98 -11.69
CA LEU A 97 15.34 -2.17 -10.30
C LEU A 97 16.58 -2.34 -9.42
N VAL A 98 16.53 -1.78 -8.20
CA VAL A 98 17.56 -1.97 -7.19
C VAL A 98 16.93 -2.55 -5.92
N GLU A 99 17.41 -3.70 -5.45
CA GLU A 99 16.93 -4.34 -4.24
C GLU A 99 18.07 -4.67 -3.27
N ARG A 100 17.93 -4.23 -2.03
CA ARG A 100 18.90 -4.55 -0.97
C ARG A 100 18.58 -5.86 -0.28
N ALA A 101 17.32 -6.26 -0.26
CA ALA A 101 16.87 -7.48 0.40
C ALA A 101 17.31 -8.74 -0.38
N PRO A 102 17.54 -9.87 0.31
CA PRO A 102 17.83 -11.14 -0.36
C PRO A 102 16.70 -11.62 -1.27
N VAL A 103 15.45 -11.32 -0.91
CA VAL A 103 14.25 -11.68 -1.69
C VAL A 103 13.53 -10.44 -2.22
N ILE A 104 12.94 -10.55 -3.41
CA ILE A 104 12.19 -9.46 -4.05
C ILE A 104 10.71 -9.48 -3.66
N GLY A 105 9.94 -8.47 -4.09
CA GLY A 105 8.49 -8.35 -3.84
C GLY A 105 8.13 -7.48 -2.63
N GLY A 106 9.14 -7.03 -1.87
CA GLY A 106 8.97 -6.12 -0.75
C GLY A 106 8.14 -6.67 0.42
N THR A 107 7.49 -5.78 1.17
CA THR A 107 6.79 -6.15 2.42
C THR A 107 5.55 -7.01 2.19
N CYS A 108 4.66 -6.62 1.27
CA CYS A 108 3.27 -7.12 1.27
C CYS A 108 3.18 -8.64 1.00
N VAL A 109 4.01 -9.18 0.10
CA VAL A 109 4.03 -10.63 -0.18
C VAL A 109 4.83 -11.41 0.86
N ASN A 110 5.97 -10.87 1.32
CA ASN A 110 6.92 -11.64 2.13
C ASN A 110 6.61 -11.62 3.64
N ILE A 111 6.28 -10.44 4.18
CA ILE A 111 6.24 -10.20 5.64
C ILE A 111 5.06 -9.29 6.06
N GLY A 112 4.02 -9.23 5.23
CA GLY A 112 2.91 -8.29 5.39
C GLY A 112 1.56 -8.91 5.07
N CYS A 113 0.89 -8.40 4.04
CA CYS A 113 -0.49 -8.72 3.69
C CYS A 113 -0.73 -10.22 3.52
N VAL A 114 0.04 -10.90 2.67
CA VAL A 114 -0.18 -12.31 2.33
C VAL A 114 -0.05 -13.22 3.57
N PRO A 115 1.09 -13.24 4.29
CA PRO A 115 1.22 -14.10 5.46
C PRO A 115 0.21 -13.75 6.56
N SER A 116 -0.05 -12.46 6.81
CA SER A 116 -1.05 -12.07 7.83
C SER A 116 -2.47 -12.54 7.48
N LYS A 117 -2.90 -12.42 6.22
CA LYS A 117 -4.26 -12.85 5.84
C LYS A 117 -4.42 -14.37 5.89
N ILE A 118 -3.36 -15.13 5.62
CA ILE A 118 -3.35 -16.58 5.82
C ILE A 118 -3.50 -16.92 7.31
N LEU A 119 -2.70 -16.28 8.18
CA LEU A 119 -2.75 -16.48 9.63
C LEU A 119 -4.13 -16.12 10.21
N ILE A 120 -4.66 -14.95 9.87
CA ILE A 120 -5.98 -14.47 10.31
C ILE A 120 -7.07 -15.44 9.88
N ARG A 121 -7.01 -15.94 8.64
CA ARG A 121 -8.01 -16.90 8.15
C ARG A 121 -7.94 -18.23 8.91
N ALA A 122 -6.74 -18.76 9.16
CA ALA A 122 -6.56 -19.97 9.96
C ALA A 122 -7.07 -19.78 11.40
N ALA A 123 -6.75 -18.64 12.02
CA ALA A 123 -7.20 -18.28 13.35
C ALA A 123 -8.73 -18.14 13.43
N HIS A 124 -9.36 -17.52 12.43
CA HIS A 124 -10.81 -17.43 12.33
C HIS A 124 -11.47 -18.80 12.20
N ILE A 125 -10.91 -19.72 11.40
CA ILE A 125 -11.42 -21.10 11.30
C ILE A 125 -11.33 -21.81 12.66
N ALA A 126 -10.20 -21.68 13.38
CA ALA A 126 -10.04 -22.26 14.72
C ALA A 126 -11.05 -21.68 15.72
N HIS A 127 -11.32 -20.37 15.63
CA HIS A 127 -12.36 -19.73 16.42
C HIS A 127 -13.74 -20.31 16.09
N LEU A 128 -14.15 -20.36 14.82
CA LEU A 128 -15.46 -20.91 14.42
C LEU A 128 -15.65 -22.38 14.81
N GLN A 129 -14.59 -23.19 14.81
CA GLN A 129 -14.66 -24.58 15.28
C GLN A 129 -14.99 -24.66 16.77
N SER A 130 -14.52 -23.70 17.58
CA SER A 130 -14.69 -23.70 19.03
C SER A 130 -15.86 -22.83 19.52
N GLN A 131 -16.26 -21.83 18.74
CA GLN A 131 -17.25 -20.81 19.08
C GLN A 131 -18.15 -20.56 17.87
N HIS A 132 -19.39 -21.04 17.93
CA HIS A 132 -20.42 -20.74 16.93
C HIS A 132 -21.83 -20.81 17.55
N PRO A 133 -22.83 -20.13 16.98
CA PRO A 133 -24.18 -20.06 17.55
C PRO A 133 -25.02 -21.33 17.34
N PHE A 134 -24.62 -22.21 16.40
CA PHE A 134 -25.42 -23.38 16.01
C PHE A 134 -25.35 -24.54 17.00
N ARG A 135 -26.43 -24.78 17.76
CA ARG A 135 -26.49 -25.85 18.79
C ARG A 135 -26.38 -27.28 18.25
N GLY A 136 -26.67 -27.49 16.97
CA GLY A 136 -26.61 -28.82 16.32
C GLY A 136 -25.21 -29.23 15.88
N LEU A 137 -24.21 -28.36 16.01
CA LEU A 137 -22.82 -28.65 15.67
C LEU A 137 -22.00 -28.80 16.96
N PRO A 138 -21.16 -29.83 17.08
CA PRO A 138 -20.24 -29.94 18.21
C PRO A 138 -19.17 -28.86 18.12
N ARG A 139 -18.93 -28.18 19.25
CA ARG A 139 -17.80 -27.26 19.40
C ARG A 139 -16.54 -28.06 19.70
N CYS A 140 -15.50 -27.83 18.93
CA CYS A 140 -14.23 -28.54 19.02
C CYS A 140 -13.09 -27.54 19.19
N ARG A 141 -12.36 -27.63 20.30
CA ARG A 141 -11.08 -26.93 20.48
C ARG A 141 -9.95 -27.93 20.22
N GLY A 142 -9.50 -27.98 18.96
CA GLY A 142 -8.41 -28.87 18.54
C GLY A 142 -7.04 -28.35 18.97
N ASN A 143 -6.04 -29.24 18.93
CA ASN A 143 -4.64 -28.83 19.04
C ASN A 143 -4.23 -28.13 17.74
N ILE A 144 -3.66 -26.93 17.85
CA ILE A 144 -3.24 -26.13 16.70
C ILE A 144 -1.78 -26.46 16.39
N ASP A 145 -1.54 -27.07 15.23
CA ASP A 145 -0.20 -27.32 14.71
C ASP A 145 0.35 -26.05 14.04
N ARG A 146 0.95 -25.18 14.85
CA ARG A 146 1.52 -23.91 14.38
C ARG A 146 2.68 -24.11 13.39
N PRO A 147 3.59 -25.08 13.55
CA PRO A 147 4.61 -25.39 12.53
C PRO A 147 4.02 -25.76 11.16
N ALA A 148 2.98 -26.61 11.12
CA ALA A 148 2.33 -26.96 9.86
C ALA A 148 1.64 -25.74 9.20
N LEU A 149 0.97 -24.90 9.98
CA LEU A 149 0.37 -23.65 9.48
C LEU A 149 1.44 -22.69 8.93
N LEU A 150 2.59 -22.57 9.60
CA LEU A 150 3.69 -21.74 9.14
C LEU A 150 4.28 -22.28 7.83
N ALA A 151 4.52 -23.59 7.73
CA ALA A 151 5.04 -24.20 6.50
C ALA A 151 4.09 -23.97 5.32
N GLN A 152 2.77 -24.12 5.53
CA GLN A 152 1.76 -23.83 4.50
C GLN A 152 1.75 -22.34 4.11
N GLN A 153 1.88 -21.44 5.09
CA GLN A 153 1.98 -20.00 4.84
C GLN A 153 3.20 -19.67 3.98
N GLN A 154 4.38 -20.19 4.35
CA GLN A 154 5.63 -19.92 3.62
C GLN A 154 5.58 -20.47 2.20
N ALA A 155 5.05 -21.67 1.99
CA ALA A 155 4.86 -22.22 0.66
C ALA A 155 3.96 -21.33 -0.23
N ARG A 156 2.88 -20.77 0.35
CA ARG A 156 2.00 -19.85 -0.38
C ARG A 156 2.65 -18.49 -0.66
N VAL A 157 3.49 -18.00 0.26
CA VAL A 157 4.29 -16.79 0.05
C VAL A 157 5.29 -16.98 -1.08
N GLU A 158 5.99 -18.11 -1.11
CA GLU A 158 6.92 -18.48 -2.18
C GLU A 158 6.24 -18.50 -3.54
N GLU A 159 5.11 -19.22 -3.64
CA GLU A 159 4.34 -19.34 -4.88
C GLU A 159 3.87 -17.98 -5.40
N LEU A 160 3.36 -17.13 -4.51
CA LEU A 160 2.88 -15.80 -4.88
C LEU A 160 4.02 -14.84 -5.20
N ARG A 161 5.17 -14.94 -4.51
CA ARG A 161 6.35 -14.15 -4.85
C ARG A 161 6.84 -14.50 -6.25
N HIS A 162 6.95 -15.79 -6.54
CA HIS A 162 7.34 -16.25 -7.87
C HIS A 162 6.38 -15.73 -8.94
N ALA A 163 5.08 -16.01 -8.79
CA ALA A 163 4.06 -15.68 -9.80
C ALA A 163 3.78 -14.18 -9.98
N LYS A 164 4.08 -13.33 -8.99
CA LYS A 164 3.77 -11.89 -9.03
C LYS A 164 4.99 -10.99 -9.20
N TYR A 165 6.20 -11.52 -9.06
CA TYR A 165 7.42 -10.71 -9.08
C TYR A 165 8.55 -11.38 -9.86
N GLU A 166 8.96 -12.59 -9.49
CA GLU A 166 10.11 -13.26 -10.12
C GLU A 166 9.81 -13.59 -11.60
N SER A 167 8.62 -14.10 -11.89
CA SER A 167 8.19 -14.41 -13.26
C SER A 167 8.11 -13.18 -14.17
N ILE A 168 7.90 -11.98 -13.60
CA ILE A 168 7.90 -10.73 -14.39
C ILE A 168 9.31 -10.45 -14.90
N LEU A 169 10.34 -10.65 -14.07
CA LEU A 169 11.72 -10.44 -14.48
C LEU A 169 12.16 -11.49 -15.52
N GLU A 170 11.65 -12.72 -15.42
CA GLU A 170 11.88 -13.77 -16.42
C GLU A 170 11.24 -13.44 -17.77
N GLN A 171 10.05 -12.82 -17.75
CA GLN A 171 9.29 -12.48 -18.95
C GLN A 171 9.72 -11.15 -19.59
N HIS A 172 10.38 -10.28 -18.84
CA HIS A 172 10.82 -8.94 -19.25
C HIS A 172 12.35 -8.79 -19.07
N PRO A 173 13.17 -9.41 -19.93
CA PRO A 173 14.64 -9.36 -19.83
C PRO A 173 15.22 -7.93 -19.94
N GLU A 174 14.44 -6.99 -20.45
CA GLU A 174 14.76 -5.56 -20.49
C GLU A 174 14.74 -4.86 -19.13
N ILE A 175 14.16 -5.49 -18.10
CA ILE A 175 14.20 -5.02 -16.72
C ILE A 175 15.44 -5.59 -16.03
N ALA A 176 16.46 -4.76 -15.84
CA ALA A 176 17.65 -5.15 -15.09
C ALA A 176 17.36 -5.13 -13.57
N LEU A 177 17.80 -6.15 -12.83
CA LEU A 177 17.79 -6.17 -11.37
C LEU A 177 19.22 -6.07 -10.82
N LEU A 178 19.49 -5.03 -10.05
CA LEU A 178 20.71 -4.85 -9.29
C LEU A 178 20.48 -5.19 -7.82
N ARG A 179 21.31 -6.07 -7.26
CA ARG A 179 21.30 -6.40 -5.84
C ARG A 179 22.25 -5.48 -5.09
N GLY A 180 21.74 -4.68 -4.17
CA GLY A 180 22.53 -3.77 -3.36
C GLY A 180 21.73 -2.64 -2.71
N GLU A 181 22.39 -1.91 -1.82
CA GLU A 181 21.83 -0.71 -1.21
C GLU A 181 22.13 0.52 -2.08
N ALA A 182 21.08 1.26 -2.44
CA ALA A 182 21.19 2.48 -3.23
C ALA A 182 21.38 3.71 -2.32
N ARG A 183 22.24 4.64 -2.74
CA ARG A 183 22.42 5.94 -2.11
C ARG A 183 22.64 7.02 -3.17
N PHE A 184 22.02 8.18 -3.01
CA PHE A 184 22.29 9.34 -3.84
C PHE A 184 23.70 9.88 -3.58
N LEU A 185 24.45 10.06 -4.67
CA LEU A 185 25.70 10.84 -4.66
C LEU A 185 25.41 12.32 -4.89
N ASP A 186 24.43 12.59 -5.75
CA ASP A 186 23.83 13.89 -6.07
C ASP A 186 22.42 13.68 -6.65
N ALA A 187 21.81 14.69 -7.26
CA ALA A 187 20.46 14.61 -7.83
C ALA A 187 20.31 13.64 -9.01
N HIS A 188 21.39 13.24 -9.68
CA HIS A 188 21.34 12.44 -10.90
C HIS A 188 22.02 11.08 -10.78
N ARG A 189 22.83 10.86 -9.74
CA ARG A 189 23.67 9.67 -9.63
C ARG A 189 23.37 8.87 -8.36
N LEU A 190 23.22 7.56 -8.55
CA LEU A 190 23.00 6.58 -7.50
C LEU A 190 24.23 5.68 -7.38
N GLU A 191 24.81 5.60 -6.19
CA GLU A 191 25.75 4.55 -5.81
C GLU A 191 24.97 3.31 -5.36
N ILE A 192 25.26 2.16 -5.95
CA ILE A 192 24.68 0.86 -5.59
C ILE A 192 25.80 0.01 -4.98
N THR A 193 25.72 -0.25 -3.68
CA THR A 193 26.68 -1.11 -2.96
C THR A 193 26.11 -2.51 -2.83
N GLY A 194 26.70 -3.48 -3.55
CA GLY A 194 26.33 -4.89 -3.50
C GLY A 194 26.99 -5.67 -2.36
N GLU A 195 26.70 -6.97 -2.29
CA GLU A 195 27.35 -7.88 -1.36
C GLU A 195 28.87 -7.94 -1.63
N GLY A 196 29.67 -7.95 -0.56
CA GLY A 196 31.14 -7.91 -0.66
C GLY A 196 31.75 -6.50 -0.81
N GLY A 197 30.94 -5.45 -0.78
CA GLY A 197 31.42 -4.05 -0.81
C GLY A 197 31.73 -3.52 -2.21
N HIS A 198 31.42 -4.26 -3.27
CA HIS A 198 31.49 -3.77 -4.63
C HIS A 198 30.46 -2.66 -4.85
N SER A 199 30.92 -1.49 -5.28
CA SER A 199 30.10 -0.33 -5.58
C SER A 199 30.09 -0.09 -7.10
N GLN A 200 28.92 0.28 -7.63
CA GLN A 200 28.78 0.79 -8.99
C GLN A 200 27.88 2.04 -9.00
N VAL A 201 28.11 2.94 -9.94
CA VAL A 201 27.33 4.17 -10.08
C VAL A 201 26.37 4.04 -11.25
N LEU A 202 25.12 4.42 -11.02
CA LEU A 202 24.06 4.49 -12.02
C LEU A 202 23.69 5.97 -12.26
N GLU A 203 23.61 6.38 -13.52
CA GLU A 203 23.23 7.73 -13.94
C GLU A 203 21.95 7.65 -14.82
N PRO A 204 20.77 7.42 -14.23
CA PRO A 204 19.51 7.30 -14.96
C PRO A 204 18.92 8.67 -15.34
N ASP A 205 18.06 8.70 -16.37
CA ASP A 205 17.32 9.90 -16.76
C ASP A 205 16.23 10.26 -15.75
N ARG A 206 15.62 9.25 -15.12
CA ARG A 206 14.56 9.40 -14.12
C ARG A 206 14.76 8.41 -12.98
N ILE A 207 14.32 8.79 -11.78
CA ILE A 207 14.46 7.96 -10.58
C ILE A 207 13.09 7.83 -9.90
N LEU A 208 12.71 6.60 -9.55
CA LEU A 208 11.58 6.32 -8.66
C LEU A 208 12.08 5.77 -7.32
N ILE A 209 11.78 6.48 -6.24
CA ILE A 209 12.03 6.00 -4.88
C ILE A 209 10.80 5.22 -4.40
N ALA A 210 10.95 3.90 -4.24
CA ALA A 210 9.88 2.98 -3.84
C ALA A 210 10.33 2.07 -2.67
N THR A 211 11.10 2.64 -1.73
CA THR A 211 11.78 1.90 -0.65
C THR A 211 10.88 1.40 0.48
N GLY A 212 9.60 1.77 0.43
CA GLY A 212 8.60 1.36 1.41
C GLY A 212 8.91 1.84 2.84
N ALA A 213 8.50 1.03 3.82
CA ALA A 213 8.64 1.33 5.24
C ALA A 213 9.02 0.08 6.05
N ARG A 214 9.41 0.30 7.30
CA ARG A 214 9.74 -0.74 8.30
C ARG A 214 8.97 -0.54 9.60
N PRO A 215 8.82 -1.56 10.45
CA PRO A 215 8.23 -1.38 11.79
C PRO A 215 8.93 -0.25 12.56
N ALA A 216 8.14 0.60 13.23
CA ALA A 216 8.67 1.65 14.08
C ALA A 216 8.82 1.14 15.52
N LEU A 217 9.99 1.36 16.12
CA LEU A 217 10.23 1.10 17.53
C LEU A 217 9.90 2.37 18.34
N PRO A 218 8.97 2.35 19.30
CA PRO A 218 8.70 3.48 20.16
C PRO A 218 9.85 3.67 21.16
N GLU A 219 10.05 4.92 21.59
CA GLU A 219 11.04 5.29 22.59
C GLU A 219 10.53 4.93 24.00
N ILE A 220 10.55 3.64 24.32
CA ILE A 220 10.23 3.12 25.66
C ILE A 220 11.54 2.61 26.29
N PRO A 221 11.92 3.09 27.48
CA PRO A 221 13.12 2.64 28.18
C PRO A 221 13.22 1.10 28.27
N GLY A 222 14.39 0.57 27.93
CA GLY A 222 14.70 -0.87 27.96
C GLY A 222 14.15 -1.70 26.79
N LEU A 223 13.11 -1.24 26.09
CA LEU A 223 12.48 -2.00 25.00
C LEU A 223 13.47 -2.39 23.89
N ALA A 224 14.34 -1.47 23.49
CA ALA A 224 15.31 -1.69 22.41
C ALA A 224 16.29 -2.85 22.68
N ASP A 225 16.54 -3.15 23.97
CA ASP A 225 17.48 -4.18 24.42
C ASP A 225 16.80 -5.53 24.68
N THR A 226 15.51 -5.67 24.34
CA THR A 226 14.72 -6.90 24.54
C THR A 226 14.48 -7.64 23.21
N PRO A 227 14.15 -8.95 23.23
CA PRO A 227 13.84 -9.72 22.02
C PRO A 227 12.38 -9.49 21.55
N TRP A 228 11.96 -8.22 21.49
CA TRP A 228 10.61 -7.85 21.03
C TRP A 228 10.36 -8.31 19.60
N TRP A 229 9.11 -8.60 19.30
CA TRP A 229 8.66 -8.98 17.96
C TRP A 229 8.11 -7.77 17.22
N SER A 230 8.51 -7.62 15.96
CA SER A 230 7.69 -6.88 15.01
C SER A 230 6.62 -7.81 14.41
N SER A 231 5.81 -7.29 13.48
CA SER A 231 4.90 -8.13 12.70
C SER A 231 5.63 -9.26 11.95
N THR A 232 6.90 -9.05 11.58
CA THR A 232 7.70 -10.06 10.85
C THR A 232 7.92 -11.31 11.69
N GLU A 233 8.45 -11.15 12.92
CA GLU A 233 8.72 -12.26 13.82
C GLU A 233 7.42 -12.93 14.28
N ALA A 234 6.37 -12.13 14.54
CA ALA A 234 5.05 -12.64 14.90
C ALA A 234 4.43 -13.53 13.79
N LEU A 235 4.63 -13.20 12.52
CA LEU A 235 4.14 -14.02 11.41
C LEU A 235 4.96 -15.29 11.17
N ALA A 236 6.23 -15.28 11.59
CA ALA A 236 7.20 -16.34 11.37
C ALA A 236 7.35 -17.31 12.56
N THR A 237 6.71 -17.06 13.71
CA THR A 237 6.82 -17.93 14.88
C THR A 237 6.23 -19.33 14.62
N GLU A 238 6.95 -20.36 15.07
CA GLU A 238 6.53 -21.77 15.03
C GLU A 238 5.64 -22.17 16.22
N SER A 239 5.54 -21.34 17.25
CA SER A 239 4.68 -21.59 18.42
C SER A 239 3.79 -20.39 18.73
N ALA A 240 2.61 -20.66 19.28
CA ALA A 240 1.78 -19.63 19.89
C ALA A 240 2.32 -19.33 21.29
N PRO A 241 2.55 -18.05 21.64
CA PRO A 241 2.93 -17.67 22.99
C PRO A 241 1.82 -17.99 23.99
N GLU A 242 2.18 -18.19 25.26
CA GLU A 242 1.20 -18.39 26.33
C GLU A 242 0.44 -17.08 26.61
N HIS A 243 1.17 -15.97 26.65
CA HIS A 243 0.71 -14.61 26.84
C HIS A 243 1.44 -13.60 25.94
N LEU A 244 0.72 -13.10 24.95
CA LEU A 244 1.20 -12.03 24.08
C LEU A 244 0.77 -10.66 24.61
N VAL A 245 1.73 -9.77 24.86
CA VAL A 245 1.45 -8.33 25.01
C VAL A 245 1.66 -7.64 23.67
N VAL A 246 0.71 -6.80 23.26
CA VAL A 246 0.76 -6.04 22.00
C VAL A 246 0.79 -4.54 22.30
N LEU A 247 1.81 -3.85 21.80
CA LEU A 247 1.92 -2.39 21.85
C LEU A 247 1.42 -1.79 20.54
N GLY A 248 0.24 -1.17 20.58
CA GLY A 248 -0.38 -0.54 19.42
C GLY A 248 -1.89 -0.77 19.36
N GLY A 249 -2.64 0.19 18.82
CA GLY A 249 -4.10 0.12 18.67
C GLY A 249 -4.58 0.32 17.23
N SER A 250 -3.73 0.00 16.25
CA SER A 250 -4.03 0.18 14.82
C SER A 250 -4.08 -1.17 14.09
N VAL A 251 -4.34 -1.14 12.78
CA VAL A 251 -4.62 -2.29 11.89
C VAL A 251 -3.75 -3.52 12.20
N VAL A 252 -2.41 -3.41 12.10
CA VAL A 252 -1.50 -4.55 12.31
C VAL A 252 -1.59 -5.10 13.74
N ALA A 253 -1.74 -4.23 14.73
CA ALA A 253 -1.84 -4.63 16.13
C ALA A 253 -3.12 -5.43 16.35
N LEU A 254 -4.27 -4.93 15.90
CA LEU A 254 -5.57 -5.56 16.10
C LEU A 254 -5.69 -6.90 15.36
N GLU A 255 -5.24 -6.94 14.11
CA GLU A 255 -5.29 -8.15 13.30
C GLU A 255 -4.46 -9.29 13.90
N LEU A 256 -3.22 -8.99 14.31
CA LEU A 256 -2.35 -10.00 14.92
C LEU A 256 -2.80 -10.36 16.34
N ALA A 257 -3.24 -9.38 17.14
CA ALA A 257 -3.77 -9.63 18.48
C ALA A 257 -4.96 -10.60 18.45
N GLN A 258 -5.96 -10.35 17.61
CA GLN A 258 -7.12 -11.25 17.49
C GLN A 258 -6.73 -12.61 16.89
N ALA A 259 -5.80 -12.65 15.93
CA ALA A 259 -5.31 -13.91 15.39
C ALA A 259 -4.64 -14.78 16.49
N PHE A 260 -3.74 -14.21 17.29
CA PHE A 260 -3.09 -14.95 18.38
C PHE A 260 -4.06 -15.35 19.49
N LEU A 261 -5.02 -14.48 19.84
CA LEU A 261 -6.09 -14.82 20.79
C LEU A 261 -6.84 -16.08 20.36
N ARG A 262 -7.24 -16.13 19.08
CA ARG A 262 -7.96 -17.26 18.48
C ARG A 262 -7.11 -18.51 18.29
N LEU A 263 -5.79 -18.34 18.15
CA LEU A 263 -4.83 -19.45 18.12
C LEU A 263 -4.45 -19.94 19.52
N GLY A 264 -5.04 -19.37 20.58
CA GLY A 264 -5.00 -19.90 21.94
C GLY A 264 -4.12 -19.14 22.92
N SER A 265 -3.47 -18.05 22.49
CA SER A 265 -2.71 -17.18 23.39
C SER A 265 -3.64 -16.37 24.30
N ARG A 266 -3.24 -16.10 25.54
CA ARG A 266 -3.75 -14.96 26.29
C ARG A 266 -3.21 -13.69 25.62
N VAL A 267 -4.04 -12.67 25.42
CA VAL A 267 -3.61 -11.43 24.75
C VAL A 267 -3.95 -10.22 25.60
N THR A 268 -2.96 -9.35 25.80
CA THR A 268 -3.13 -8.02 26.40
C THR A 268 -2.67 -6.96 25.42
N LEU A 269 -3.50 -5.97 25.12
CA LEU A 269 -3.20 -4.90 24.17
C LEU A 269 -3.13 -3.56 24.89
N LEU A 270 -2.03 -2.83 24.67
CA LEU A 270 -1.82 -1.48 25.19
C LEU A 270 -1.87 -0.49 24.02
N ALA A 271 -2.75 0.49 24.13
CA ALA A 271 -2.88 1.57 23.16
C ALA A 271 -2.73 2.92 23.85
N ARG A 272 -1.91 3.81 23.29
CA ARG A 272 -1.73 5.20 23.77
C ARG A 272 -3.03 6.02 23.77
N SER A 273 -4.04 5.60 23.00
CA SER A 273 -5.33 6.28 22.84
C SER A 273 -6.45 5.22 22.81
N THR A 274 -7.50 5.46 22.05
CA THR A 274 -8.48 4.46 21.64
C THR A 274 -7.96 3.59 20.47
N LEU A 275 -8.66 2.49 20.19
CA LEU A 275 -8.44 1.68 18.99
C LEU A 275 -8.84 2.44 17.73
N LEU A 276 -8.11 2.21 16.64
CA LEU A 276 -8.32 2.85 15.33
C LEU A 276 -8.55 4.37 15.44
N SER A 277 -7.78 5.08 16.27
CA SER A 277 -8.00 6.50 16.62
C SER A 277 -7.92 7.50 15.44
N ARG A 278 -7.53 7.03 14.25
CA ARG A 278 -7.56 7.80 13.00
C ARG A 278 -8.85 7.66 12.23
N GLU A 279 -9.66 6.64 12.52
CA GLU A 279 -10.96 6.35 11.89
C GLU A 279 -12.11 6.99 12.67
N ASP A 280 -13.35 6.69 12.25
CA ASP A 280 -14.56 7.09 12.98
C ASP A 280 -14.54 6.48 14.40
N PRO A 281 -14.73 7.28 15.48
CA PRO A 281 -14.66 6.79 16.85
C PRO A 281 -15.64 5.65 17.18
N GLU A 282 -16.79 5.58 16.50
CA GLU A 282 -17.76 4.50 16.71
C GLU A 282 -17.19 3.13 16.34
N ILE A 283 -16.27 3.07 15.36
CA ILE A 283 -15.59 1.83 14.96
C ILE A 283 -14.67 1.36 16.08
N GLY A 284 -13.83 2.27 16.58
CA GLY A 284 -12.84 1.96 17.62
C GLY A 284 -13.50 1.53 18.93
N ALA A 285 -14.61 2.16 19.31
CA ALA A 285 -15.38 1.81 20.49
C ALA A 285 -16.01 0.41 20.37
N LEU A 286 -16.70 0.13 19.25
CA LEU A 286 -17.31 -1.17 19.02
C LEU A 286 -16.27 -2.29 18.99
N LEU A 287 -15.13 -2.09 18.30
CA LEU A 287 -14.08 -3.11 18.29
C LEU A 287 -13.50 -3.38 19.68
N ALA A 288 -13.39 -2.36 20.54
CA ALA A 288 -12.89 -2.54 21.89
C ALA A 288 -13.82 -3.46 22.69
N GLU A 289 -15.13 -3.17 22.68
CA GLU A 289 -16.16 -3.98 23.33
C GLU A 289 -16.11 -5.44 22.82
N LEU A 290 -16.08 -5.63 21.50
CA LEU A 290 -16.10 -6.97 20.90
C LEU A 290 -14.83 -7.79 21.17
N LEU A 291 -13.67 -7.14 21.23
CA LEU A 291 -12.41 -7.83 21.54
C LEU A 291 -12.31 -8.18 23.03
N GLU A 292 -12.84 -7.34 23.92
CA GLU A 292 -12.96 -7.67 25.35
C GLU A 292 -13.94 -8.82 25.58
N GLU A 293 -15.09 -8.83 24.90
CA GLU A 293 -16.04 -9.95 24.91
C GLU A 293 -15.41 -11.27 24.42
N GLU A 294 -14.47 -11.18 23.47
CA GLU A 294 -13.71 -12.34 22.98
C GLU A 294 -12.60 -12.78 23.96
N GLY A 295 -12.33 -12.00 25.01
CA GLY A 295 -11.38 -12.32 26.09
C GLY A 295 -10.01 -11.63 25.98
N MET A 296 -9.89 -10.59 25.15
CA MET A 296 -8.68 -9.76 25.11
C MET A 296 -8.67 -8.77 26.28
N ALA A 297 -7.55 -8.64 26.98
CA ALA A 297 -7.39 -7.57 27.97
C ALA A 297 -6.94 -6.27 27.27
N LEU A 298 -7.68 -5.18 27.42
CA LEU A 298 -7.36 -3.89 26.80
C LEU A 298 -6.94 -2.85 27.84
N HIS A 299 -5.79 -2.23 27.61
CA HIS A 299 -5.33 -1.05 28.35
C HIS A 299 -5.25 0.12 27.38
N LEU A 300 -6.37 0.82 27.23
CA LEU A 300 -6.47 2.03 26.42
C LEU A 300 -5.93 3.25 27.18
N HIS A 301 -5.47 4.25 26.46
CA HIS A 301 -4.79 5.43 27.03
C HIS A 301 -3.55 5.11 27.86
N THR A 302 -2.89 3.98 27.58
CA THR A 302 -1.75 3.48 28.36
C THR A 302 -0.51 3.37 27.47
N VAL A 303 0.60 3.92 27.97
CA VAL A 303 1.94 3.73 27.42
C VAL A 303 2.81 3.17 28.54
N PRO A 304 3.52 2.04 28.33
CA PRO A 304 4.47 1.53 29.33
C PRO A 304 5.53 2.57 29.69
N GLU A 305 5.88 2.63 30.97
CA GLU A 305 7.00 3.48 31.44
C GLU A 305 8.35 2.86 31.10
N SER A 306 8.44 1.53 31.17
CA SER A 306 9.65 0.79 30.81
C SER A 306 9.32 -0.67 30.47
N VAL A 307 10.24 -1.32 29.77
CA VAL A 307 10.18 -2.75 29.47
C VAL A 307 11.51 -3.38 29.87
N ALA A 308 11.45 -4.48 30.60
CA ALA A 308 12.61 -5.31 30.91
C ALA A 308 12.39 -6.75 30.41
N HIS A 309 13.48 -7.50 30.22
CA HIS A 309 13.43 -8.91 29.86
C HIS A 309 14.49 -9.68 30.65
N ASP A 310 14.07 -10.72 31.38
CA ASP A 310 14.94 -11.47 32.31
C ASP A 310 15.65 -12.68 31.67
N GLY A 311 15.52 -12.83 30.36
CA GLY A 311 16.02 -13.98 29.59
C GLY A 311 14.94 -15.02 29.29
N ARG A 312 13.78 -14.95 29.97
CA ARG A 312 12.64 -15.82 29.74
C ARG A 312 11.35 -15.05 29.45
N ASN A 313 11.03 -14.07 30.30
CA ASN A 313 9.80 -13.31 30.26
C ASN A 313 10.09 -11.81 30.14
N PHE A 314 9.12 -11.09 29.56
CA PHE A 314 9.07 -9.64 29.58
C PHE A 314 8.34 -9.16 30.84
N HIS A 315 8.81 -8.04 31.37
CA HIS A 315 8.17 -7.28 32.44
C HIS A 315 7.84 -5.89 31.89
N VAL A 316 6.55 -5.66 31.61
CA VAL A 316 6.05 -4.39 31.04
C VAL A 316 5.50 -3.53 32.17
N HIS A 317 6.25 -2.50 32.58
CA HIS A 317 5.88 -1.63 33.69
C HIS A 317 4.90 -0.55 33.24
N LEU A 318 3.80 -0.42 33.96
CA LEU A 318 2.71 0.51 33.68
C LEU A 318 2.84 1.78 34.54
N PRO A 319 2.23 2.91 34.10
CA PRO A 319 2.30 4.19 34.84
C PRO A 319 1.67 4.20 36.24
N ASP A 320 0.83 3.22 36.56
CA ASP A 320 0.20 3.05 37.87
C ASP A 320 1.08 2.27 38.86
N GLY A 321 2.27 1.83 38.44
CA GLY A 321 3.20 1.03 39.23
C GLY A 321 2.97 -0.48 39.14
N GLU A 322 1.94 -0.93 38.42
CA GLU A 322 1.76 -2.35 38.11
C GLU A 322 2.73 -2.80 37.00
N HIS A 323 2.90 -4.11 36.84
CA HIS A 323 3.62 -4.67 35.69
C HIS A 323 2.88 -5.88 35.14
N ILE A 324 3.00 -6.07 33.82
CA ILE A 324 2.48 -7.23 33.11
C ILE A 324 3.66 -8.13 32.78
N GLU A 325 3.64 -9.35 33.31
CA GLU A 325 4.57 -10.41 32.92
C GLU A 325 4.00 -11.19 31.72
N CYS A 326 4.81 -11.36 30.66
CA CYS A 326 4.39 -12.07 29.45
C CYS A 326 5.56 -12.76 28.75
N ASP A 327 5.33 -13.83 27.99
CA ASP A 327 6.40 -14.53 27.27
C ASP A 327 6.78 -13.84 25.96
N ARG A 328 5.87 -13.07 25.34
CA ARG A 328 6.16 -12.33 24.11
C ARG A 328 5.57 -10.92 24.10
N LEU A 329 6.34 -10.01 23.52
CA LEU A 329 5.95 -8.61 23.30
C LEU A 329 5.98 -8.28 21.81
N LEU A 330 4.84 -7.95 21.22
CA LEU A 330 4.70 -7.48 19.84
C LEU A 330 4.61 -5.95 19.81
N VAL A 331 5.53 -5.31 19.08
CA VAL A 331 5.53 -3.88 18.82
C VAL A 331 4.90 -3.61 17.45
N ALA A 332 3.71 -3.00 17.46
CA ALA A 332 2.92 -2.66 16.28
C ALA A 332 2.41 -1.20 16.35
N THR A 333 3.25 -0.29 16.85
CA THR A 333 2.89 1.13 17.09
C THR A 333 2.91 2.00 15.83
N GLY A 334 3.47 1.51 14.72
CA GLY A 334 3.50 2.23 13.45
C GLY A 334 4.59 1.73 12.52
N ARG A 335 4.79 2.47 11.42
CA ARG A 335 5.81 2.19 10.40
C ARG A 335 6.59 3.46 10.08
N ARG A 336 7.91 3.32 9.88
CA ARG A 336 8.84 4.39 9.51
C ARG A 336 9.30 4.21 8.07
N ALA A 337 9.28 5.29 7.27
CA ALA A 337 9.76 5.28 5.90
C ALA A 337 11.24 4.89 5.80
N ASN A 338 11.61 4.15 4.75
CA ASN A 338 12.99 3.72 4.51
C ASN A 338 13.75 4.76 3.67
N THR A 339 13.99 5.93 4.25
CA THR A 339 14.58 7.10 3.57
C THR A 339 15.90 7.55 4.19
N ASP A 340 16.15 7.14 5.42
CA ASP A 340 17.27 7.56 6.27
C ASP A 340 18.66 7.19 5.74
N ARG A 341 18.75 6.16 4.88
CA ARG A 341 20.02 5.69 4.30
C ARG A 341 20.24 6.14 2.85
N LEU A 342 19.24 6.77 2.22
CA LEU A 342 19.30 7.11 0.80
C LEU A 342 20.19 8.33 0.51
N GLY A 343 20.51 9.17 1.48
CA GLY A 343 21.23 10.42 1.23
C GLY A 343 20.40 11.44 0.45
N LEU A 344 19.09 11.54 0.75
CA LEU A 344 18.13 12.39 0.04
C LEU A 344 18.54 13.88 0.02
N GLU A 345 19.28 14.33 1.03
CA GLU A 345 19.83 15.68 1.11
C GLU A 345 20.76 16.00 -0.08
N LYS A 346 21.54 15.02 -0.54
CA LYS A 346 22.45 15.18 -1.68
C LYS A 346 21.70 15.28 -3.00
N ALA A 347 20.53 14.66 -3.06
CA ALA A 347 19.63 14.76 -4.21
C ALA A 347 18.73 16.00 -4.17
N GLY A 348 18.71 16.75 -3.06
CA GLY A 348 17.77 17.87 -2.88
C GLY A 348 16.31 17.40 -2.83
N VAL A 349 16.04 16.20 -2.28
CA VAL A 349 14.69 15.64 -2.10
C VAL A 349 14.16 15.98 -0.71
N GLU A 350 13.05 16.69 -0.65
CA GLU A 350 12.43 17.12 0.60
C GLU A 350 11.64 16.00 1.29
N THR A 351 11.73 15.98 2.63
CA THR A 351 10.95 15.10 3.49
C THR A 351 10.12 15.90 4.49
N ASP A 352 9.09 15.26 5.04
CA ASP A 352 8.39 15.79 6.21
C ASP A 352 9.16 15.51 7.52
N PRO A 353 8.74 16.05 8.67
CA PRO A 353 9.44 15.82 9.95
C PRO A 353 9.51 14.34 10.39
N ALA A 354 8.69 13.46 9.82
CA ALA A 354 8.73 12.02 10.07
C ALA A 354 9.67 11.27 9.10
N GLY A 355 10.36 11.98 8.21
CA GLY A 355 11.27 11.44 7.21
C GLY A 355 10.57 10.86 5.98
N ARG A 356 9.28 11.16 5.76
CA ARG A 356 8.54 10.70 4.57
C ARG A 356 8.78 11.65 3.40
N ILE A 357 8.97 11.12 2.20
CA ILE A 357 9.16 11.94 1.00
C ILE A 357 7.86 12.68 0.67
N ARG A 358 7.96 13.99 0.47
CA ARG A 358 6.84 14.81 0.00
C ARG A 358 6.68 14.61 -1.50
N VAL A 359 5.44 14.38 -1.93
CA VAL A 359 5.09 14.24 -3.34
C VAL A 359 3.83 15.03 -3.66
N ASP A 360 3.72 15.51 -4.89
CA ASP A 360 2.50 16.11 -5.41
C ASP A 360 1.50 15.06 -5.97
N GLU A 361 0.39 15.52 -6.57
CA GLU A 361 -0.62 14.65 -7.19
C GLU A 361 -0.08 13.83 -8.39
N ARG A 362 1.04 14.26 -8.96
CA ARG A 362 1.75 13.62 -10.08
C ARG A 362 2.91 12.75 -9.61
N LEU A 363 3.06 12.57 -8.29
CA LEU A 363 4.08 11.75 -7.63
C LEU A 363 5.50 12.32 -7.77
N CYS A 364 5.64 13.58 -8.17
CA CYS A 364 6.92 14.28 -8.28
C CYS A 364 7.41 14.67 -6.88
N THR A 365 8.71 14.54 -6.64
CA THR A 365 9.36 15.10 -5.45
C THR A 365 9.70 16.58 -5.66
N SER A 366 10.49 17.19 -4.75
CA SER A 366 11.08 18.52 -4.98
C SER A 366 12.06 18.58 -6.16
N GLN A 367 12.47 17.42 -6.72
CA GLN A 367 13.24 17.34 -7.97
C GLN A 367 12.35 16.86 -9.12
N PRO A 368 12.28 17.57 -10.26
CA PRO A 368 11.36 17.23 -11.37
C PRO A 368 11.56 15.86 -12.03
N HIS A 369 12.77 15.31 -11.96
CA HIS A 369 13.13 14.01 -12.54
C HIS A 369 13.14 12.87 -11.51
N ILE A 370 12.88 13.17 -10.23
CA ILE A 370 12.79 12.18 -9.15
C ILE A 370 11.35 12.10 -8.66
N TYR A 371 10.83 10.89 -8.69
CA TYR A 371 9.50 10.52 -8.24
C TYR A 371 9.60 9.66 -6.99
N ALA A 372 8.53 9.60 -6.20
CA ALA A 372 8.43 8.65 -5.09
C ALA A 372 7.03 8.06 -4.98
N ALA A 373 6.94 6.79 -4.60
CA ALA A 373 5.67 6.08 -4.47
C ALA A 373 5.68 5.06 -3.33
N GLY A 374 4.48 4.77 -2.81
CA GLY A 374 4.28 3.81 -1.72
C GLY A 374 4.68 4.34 -0.34
N ASP A 375 4.92 3.43 0.61
CA ASP A 375 5.02 3.74 2.04
C ASP A 375 6.19 4.67 2.44
N CYS A 376 7.14 4.92 1.53
CA CYS A 376 8.23 5.88 1.77
C CYS A 376 7.78 7.35 1.66
N THR A 377 6.57 7.58 1.13
CA THR A 377 5.99 8.90 0.89
C THR A 377 5.00 9.32 1.98
N THR A 378 4.43 10.51 1.83
CA THR A 378 3.33 11.01 2.67
C THR A 378 1.96 10.40 2.33
N LEU A 379 1.87 9.56 1.30
CA LEU A 379 0.63 8.89 0.88
C LEU A 379 0.15 7.83 1.90
N PRO A 380 -1.13 7.43 1.85
CA PRO A 380 -1.64 6.30 2.62
C PRO A 380 -0.88 4.99 2.34
N GLN A 381 -0.55 4.25 3.41
CA GLN A 381 0.30 3.06 3.35
C GLN A 381 -0.52 1.79 3.05
N TYR A 382 -1.02 1.71 1.82
CA TYR A 382 -1.76 0.54 1.32
C TYR A 382 -1.15 0.01 0.02
N VAL A 383 -1.18 -1.31 -0.15
CA VAL A 383 -0.59 -1.97 -1.33
C VAL A 383 -1.20 -1.48 -2.65
N TYR A 384 -2.51 -1.27 -2.69
CA TYR A 384 -3.19 -0.77 -3.90
C TYR A 384 -2.91 0.71 -4.16
N VAL A 385 -2.68 1.52 -3.12
CA VAL A 385 -2.21 2.91 -3.28
C VAL A 385 -0.79 2.92 -3.82
N ALA A 386 0.10 2.08 -3.27
CA ALA A 386 1.48 1.96 -3.72
C ALA A 386 1.54 1.52 -5.20
N ALA A 387 0.80 0.48 -5.59
CA ALA A 387 0.74 0.03 -6.97
C ALA A 387 0.15 1.10 -7.91
N ALA A 388 -0.97 1.72 -7.52
CA ALA A 388 -1.57 2.80 -8.31
C ALA A 388 -0.58 3.96 -8.50
N ALA A 389 0.03 4.45 -7.41
CA ALA A 389 1.04 5.51 -7.43
C ALA A 389 2.24 5.16 -8.32
N GLY A 390 2.75 3.92 -8.23
CA GLY A 390 3.84 3.42 -9.07
C GLY A 390 3.51 3.50 -10.56
N THR A 391 2.33 3.02 -10.96
CA THR A 391 1.86 3.14 -12.35
C THR A 391 1.80 4.61 -12.78
N ARG A 392 1.22 5.52 -11.99
CA ARG A 392 1.10 6.95 -12.38
C ARG A 392 2.46 7.62 -12.47
N ALA A 393 3.38 7.31 -11.56
CA ALA A 393 4.76 7.79 -11.62
C ALA A 393 5.45 7.33 -12.91
N ALA A 394 5.28 6.07 -13.32
CA ALA A 394 5.83 5.56 -14.58
C ALA A 394 5.25 6.27 -15.81
N ILE A 395 3.94 6.54 -15.83
CA ILE A 395 3.30 7.35 -16.88
C ILE A 395 3.95 8.74 -16.97
N ASN A 396 4.18 9.39 -15.83
CA ASN A 396 4.74 10.74 -15.79
C ASN A 396 6.23 10.77 -16.15
N MET A 397 7.01 9.78 -15.71
CA MET A 397 8.43 9.64 -16.07
C MET A 397 8.65 9.41 -17.57
N THR A 398 7.63 8.92 -18.29
CA THR A 398 7.66 8.64 -19.73
C THR A 398 6.88 9.66 -20.57
N GLY A 399 6.62 10.85 -20.01
CA GLY A 399 6.05 12.00 -20.74
C GLY A 399 4.53 12.16 -20.67
N GLY A 400 3.84 11.35 -19.86
CA GLY A 400 2.41 11.50 -19.61
C GLY A 400 2.07 12.52 -18.52
N ASP A 401 0.77 12.68 -18.27
CA ASP A 401 0.23 13.51 -17.19
C ASP A 401 -0.91 12.79 -16.45
N ALA A 402 -0.53 11.91 -15.54
CA ALA A 402 -1.44 11.14 -14.71
C ALA A 402 -1.41 11.63 -13.26
N ARG A 403 -2.60 11.74 -12.67
CA ARG A 403 -2.79 12.12 -11.26
C ARG A 403 -3.28 10.94 -10.43
N LEU A 404 -2.93 10.93 -9.16
CA LEU A 404 -3.45 9.96 -8.19
C LEU A 404 -4.64 10.57 -7.42
N ASP A 405 -5.84 10.11 -7.75
CA ASP A 405 -7.06 10.44 -6.99
C ASP A 405 -7.32 9.37 -5.92
N LEU A 406 -7.38 9.80 -4.65
CA LEU A 406 -7.64 8.96 -3.48
C LEU A 406 -8.97 9.33 -2.78
N SER A 407 -9.82 10.13 -3.42
CA SER A 407 -11.09 10.59 -2.84
C SER A 407 -12.05 9.45 -2.48
N ALA A 408 -12.00 8.33 -3.22
CA ALA A 408 -12.78 7.12 -3.00
C ALA A 408 -11.90 5.90 -2.62
N MET A 409 -10.78 6.14 -1.93
CA MET A 409 -9.88 5.07 -1.49
C MET A 409 -10.52 4.26 -0.34
N PRO A 410 -10.68 2.93 -0.47
CA PRO A 410 -11.10 2.10 0.64
C PRO A 410 -9.96 1.91 1.65
N ALA A 411 -10.30 1.59 2.89
CA ALA A 411 -9.40 1.08 3.92
C ALA A 411 -10.09 -0.09 4.62
N VAL A 412 -9.33 -1.15 4.92
CA VAL A 412 -9.88 -2.39 5.48
C VAL A 412 -9.02 -2.86 6.65
N VAL A 413 -9.68 -3.25 7.74
CA VAL A 413 -9.08 -3.95 8.88
C VAL A 413 -9.71 -5.34 8.95
N PHE A 414 -8.88 -6.37 8.86
CA PHE A 414 -9.31 -7.77 8.81
C PHE A 414 -9.41 -8.38 10.21
N THR A 415 -9.93 -7.62 11.16
CA THR A 415 -10.52 -8.19 12.37
C THR A 415 -11.83 -8.90 12.01
N GLU A 416 -12.45 -9.53 12.98
CA GLU A 416 -13.78 -10.11 12.85
C GLU A 416 -14.64 -9.65 14.04
N PRO A 417 -15.67 -8.82 13.83
CA PRO A 417 -16.10 -8.24 12.54
C PRO A 417 -15.03 -7.44 11.80
N ALA A 418 -15.05 -7.50 10.46
CA ALA A 418 -14.15 -6.72 9.62
C ALA A 418 -14.61 -5.25 9.58
N VAL A 419 -13.64 -4.35 9.44
CA VAL A 419 -13.91 -2.92 9.23
C VAL A 419 -13.59 -2.57 7.79
N ALA A 420 -14.50 -1.91 7.10
CA ALA A 420 -14.28 -1.32 5.79
C ALA A 420 -14.77 0.13 5.77
N THR A 421 -13.91 1.05 5.35
CA THR A 421 -14.22 2.48 5.25
C THR A 421 -13.85 3.00 3.87
N VAL A 422 -14.60 3.97 3.35
CA VAL A 422 -14.27 4.69 2.11
C VAL A 422 -14.75 6.12 2.20
N GLY A 423 -13.98 7.04 1.63
CA GLY A 423 -14.33 8.47 1.60
C GLY A 423 -14.25 9.13 2.99
N MET A 424 -15.13 10.09 3.25
CA MET A 424 -15.10 10.92 4.45
C MET A 424 -15.94 10.34 5.60
N ASP A 425 -15.38 10.34 6.80
CA ASP A 425 -16.17 10.30 8.04
C ASP A 425 -16.77 11.70 8.35
N THR A 426 -17.62 11.78 9.38
CA THR A 426 -18.26 13.06 9.77
C THR A 426 -17.25 14.12 10.21
N ARG A 427 -16.14 13.71 10.83
CA ARG A 427 -15.09 14.60 11.34
C ARG A 427 -14.24 15.16 10.20
N MET A 428 -13.94 14.38 9.17
CA MET A 428 -13.26 14.79 7.95
C MET A 428 -14.14 15.77 7.17
N ALA A 429 -15.42 15.47 7.02
CA ALA A 429 -16.37 16.37 6.36
C ALA A 429 -16.49 17.71 7.11
N ALA A 430 -16.58 17.68 8.45
CA ALA A 430 -16.61 18.89 9.27
C ALA A 430 -15.32 19.72 9.13
N LYS A 431 -14.14 19.07 9.13
CA LYS A 431 -12.85 19.74 8.88
C LYS A 431 -12.76 20.37 7.48
N ALA A 432 -13.44 19.77 6.50
CA ALA A 432 -13.55 20.32 5.15
C ALA A 432 -14.63 21.40 5.00
N GLY A 433 -15.33 21.77 6.09
CA GLY A 433 -16.41 22.77 6.07
C GLY A 433 -17.71 22.30 5.42
N LEU A 434 -17.88 20.99 5.23
CA LEU A 434 -19.08 20.41 4.63
C LEU A 434 -20.15 20.16 5.70
N LYS A 435 -21.38 20.55 5.40
CA LYS A 435 -22.55 20.14 6.19
C LYS A 435 -22.98 18.77 5.72
N VAL A 436 -23.17 17.85 6.65
CA VAL A 436 -23.48 16.44 6.33
C VAL A 436 -24.71 15.93 7.05
N GLU A 437 -25.35 14.95 6.44
CA GLU A 437 -26.33 14.08 7.04
C GLU A 437 -25.75 12.67 7.17
N THR A 438 -25.91 12.06 8.35
CA THR A 438 -25.50 10.67 8.58
C THR A 438 -26.72 9.76 8.68
N ARG A 439 -26.58 8.53 8.20
CA ARG A 439 -27.54 7.44 8.41
C ARG A 439 -26.77 6.21 8.87
N ARG A 440 -27.24 5.60 9.96
CA ARG A 440 -26.63 4.41 10.56
C ARG A 440 -27.69 3.31 10.60
N LEU A 441 -27.30 2.11 10.19
CA LEU A 441 -28.11 0.89 10.21
C LEU A 441 -27.34 -0.15 11.02
N ASP A 442 -27.91 -0.61 12.13
CA ASP A 442 -27.36 -1.72 12.91
C ASP A 442 -27.55 -3.05 12.17
N LEU A 443 -26.64 -4.00 12.38
CA LEU A 443 -26.73 -5.30 11.71
C LEU A 443 -27.87 -6.18 12.21
N ASP A 444 -28.50 -5.86 13.34
CA ASP A 444 -29.76 -6.48 13.78
C ASP A 444 -30.94 -6.22 12.81
N SER A 445 -30.80 -5.21 11.95
CA SER A 445 -31.77 -4.84 10.93
C SER A 445 -31.42 -5.45 9.56
N VAL A 446 -30.32 -6.21 9.46
CA VAL A 446 -29.86 -6.85 8.23
C VAL A 446 -30.23 -8.34 8.24
N PRO A 447 -31.13 -8.81 7.35
CA PRO A 447 -31.60 -10.20 7.36
C PRO A 447 -30.48 -11.25 7.26
N ARG A 448 -29.40 -10.93 6.54
CA ARG A 448 -28.25 -11.85 6.41
C ARG A 448 -27.50 -12.01 7.74
N ALA A 449 -27.30 -10.93 8.50
CA ALA A 449 -26.68 -10.94 9.82
C ALA A 449 -27.54 -11.72 10.83
N LEU A 450 -28.86 -11.52 10.80
CA LEU A 450 -29.81 -12.31 11.59
C LEU A 450 -29.73 -13.81 11.28
N ALA A 451 -29.67 -14.18 10.00
CA ALA A 451 -29.54 -15.57 9.58
C ALA A 451 -28.19 -16.20 9.98
N ASN A 452 -27.13 -15.40 10.04
CA ASN A 452 -25.81 -15.81 10.52
C ASN A 452 -25.73 -15.89 12.06
N PHE A 453 -26.75 -15.39 12.78
CA PHE A 453 -26.71 -15.19 14.23
C PHE A 453 -25.52 -14.33 14.69
N ASP A 454 -25.09 -13.41 13.82
CA ASP A 454 -24.04 -12.43 14.12
C ASP A 454 -24.52 -11.05 13.67
N THR A 455 -24.98 -10.27 14.64
CA THR A 455 -25.53 -8.92 14.46
C THR A 455 -24.60 -7.85 15.01
N ARG A 456 -23.34 -8.20 15.31
CA ARG A 456 -22.35 -7.29 15.85
C ARG A 456 -21.81 -6.42 14.74
N GLY A 457 -22.19 -5.14 14.72
CA GLY A 457 -21.75 -4.24 13.65
C GLY A 457 -22.78 -3.20 13.24
N PHE A 458 -22.38 -2.36 12.30
CA PHE A 458 -23.22 -1.36 11.69
C PHE A 458 -22.75 -0.99 10.27
N ILE A 459 -23.65 -0.36 9.52
CA ILE A 459 -23.37 0.33 8.26
C ILE A 459 -23.72 1.81 8.48
N LYS A 460 -22.75 2.70 8.26
CA LYS A 460 -22.91 4.15 8.41
C LYS A 460 -22.55 4.85 7.11
N LEU A 461 -23.48 5.66 6.61
CA LEU A 461 -23.32 6.49 5.42
C LEU A 461 -23.23 7.95 5.81
N VAL A 462 -22.33 8.68 5.14
CA VAL A 462 -22.15 10.13 5.28
C VAL A 462 -22.47 10.77 3.94
N ALA A 463 -23.51 11.61 3.89
CA ALA A 463 -23.93 12.33 2.70
C ALA A 463 -23.87 13.85 2.93
N GLU A 464 -23.61 14.60 1.87
CA GLU A 464 -23.66 16.06 1.88
C GLU A 464 -25.11 16.55 2.03
N ALA A 465 -25.35 17.45 2.98
CA ALA A 465 -26.68 17.98 3.26
C ALA A 465 -27.20 18.78 2.06
N GLY A 466 -28.46 18.56 1.69
CA GLY A 466 -29.13 19.23 0.56
C GLY A 466 -28.88 18.56 -0.79
N SER A 467 -27.62 18.29 -1.18
CA SER A 467 -27.33 17.62 -2.47
C SER A 467 -27.57 16.11 -2.44
N GLY A 468 -27.46 15.49 -1.26
CA GLY A 468 -27.54 14.03 -1.10
C GLY A 468 -26.32 13.27 -1.65
N ARG A 469 -25.26 13.98 -2.07
CA ARG A 469 -24.03 13.37 -2.58
C ARG A 469 -23.38 12.51 -1.49
N LEU A 470 -23.14 11.23 -1.78
CA LEU A 470 -22.45 10.35 -0.84
C LEU A 470 -20.98 10.77 -0.73
N LEU A 471 -20.53 11.04 0.49
CA LEU A 471 -19.16 11.46 0.80
C LEU A 471 -18.33 10.32 1.37
N GLY A 472 -18.97 9.37 2.06
CA GLY A 472 -18.27 8.22 2.62
C GLY A 472 -19.19 7.17 3.21
N CYS A 473 -18.60 6.01 3.48
CA CYS A 473 -19.24 4.85 4.08
C CYS A 473 -18.28 4.21 5.09
N GLN A 474 -18.82 3.81 6.24
CA GLN A 474 -18.12 3.05 7.27
C GLN A 474 -18.93 1.80 7.58
N VAL A 475 -18.33 0.64 7.49
CA VAL A 475 -18.95 -0.66 7.73
C VAL A 475 -18.12 -1.41 8.75
N VAL A 476 -18.78 -1.93 9.78
CA VAL A 476 -18.24 -2.93 10.69
C VAL A 476 -19.18 -4.12 10.61
N ALA A 477 -18.72 -5.23 10.02
CA ALA A 477 -19.59 -6.39 9.77
C ALA A 477 -18.81 -7.70 9.68
N ALA A 478 -19.44 -8.78 10.12
CA ALA A 478 -18.93 -10.13 9.91
C ALA A 478 -19.15 -10.57 8.47
N GLU A 479 -18.17 -11.25 7.87
CA GLU A 479 -18.21 -11.73 6.48
C GLU A 479 -18.57 -10.63 5.44
N GLY A 480 -18.23 -9.37 5.75
CA GLY A 480 -18.63 -8.16 5.00
C GLY A 480 -17.73 -7.74 3.86
#